data_AF-A0A258RDB6-F1
#
_entry.id   AF-A0A258RDB6-F1
#
_cell.length_a   1.000
_cell.length_b   1.000
_cell.length_c   1.000
_cell.angle_alpha   90.00
_cell.angle_beta   90.00
_cell.angle_gamma   90.00
#
_symmetry.space_group_name_H-M   'P 1'
#
loop_
_entity.id
_entity.type
_entity.pdbx_description
1 polymer ?
#
loop_
_entity_poly.entity_id
_entity_poly.type
_entity_poly.pdbx_seq_one_letter_code
_entity_poly.pdbx_strand_id
1 'polypeptide(L)' 'MSRIEERAKTIAKAAKDAAIARGVEEIERAIGDELPVVVSAVEQGIELKGRGLLRRLVRDPRLRWIGRLLR' A
#
# COMPACT_ATOMS: atom_id res chain seq x y z
N MET A 1 20.27 26.13 0.98
CA MET A 1 19.97 24.70 1.17
C MET A 1 21.28 23.95 1.30
N SER A 2 21.47 23.18 2.37
CA SER A 2 22.73 22.45 2.59
C SER A 2 22.71 21.09 1.88
N ARG A 3 23.87 20.61 1.45
CA ARG A 3 24.05 19.27 0.82
C ARG A 3 23.53 18.12 1.72
N ILE A 4 23.41 18.36 3.02
CA ILE A 4 22.91 17.40 4.02
C ILE A 4 21.38 17.34 4.01
N GLU A 5 20.69 18.47 3.82
CA GLU A 5 19.22 18.52 3.74
C GLU A 5 18.69 17.82 2.49
N GLU A 6 19.36 17.99 1.35
CA GLU A 6 19.00 17.28 0.11
C GLU A 6 19.17 15.77 0.26
N ARG A 7 20.29 15.33 0.83
CA ARG A 7 20.53 13.90 1.11
C ARG A 7 19.50 13.31 2.05
N ALA A 8 19.13 14.03 3.11
CA ALA A 8 18.09 13.59 4.04
C ALA A 8 16.73 13.43 3.34
N LYS A 9 16.36 14.35 2.44
CA LYS A 9 15.14 14.25 1.64
C LYS A 9 15.18 13.05 0.68
N THR A 10 16.32 12.78 0.04
CA THR A 10 16.47 11.61 -0.84
C THR A 10 16.35 10.29 -0.07
N ILE A 11 16.98 10.20 1.10
CA ILE A 11 16.91 9.00 1.97
C ILE A 11 15.48 8.80 2.48
N ALA A 12 14.81 9.87 2.93
CA ALA A 12 13.43 9.80 3.40
C ALA A 12 12.47 9.36 2.28
N LYS A 13 12.66 9.86 1.05
CA LYS A 13 11.89 9.43 -0.12
C LYS A 13 12.14 7.96 -0.44
N ALA A 14 13.41 7.53 -0.49
CA ALA A 14 13.76 6.14 -0.77
C ALA A 14 13.21 5.17 0.29
N ALA A 15 13.23 5.56 1.57
CA ALA A 15 12.65 4.77 2.65
C ALA A 15 11.12 4.66 2.51
N LYS A 16 10.44 5.75 2.15
CA LYS A 16 9.00 5.77 1.87
C LYS A 16 8.66 4.86 0.69
N ASP A 17 9.38 5.00 -0.42
CA ASP A 17 9.15 4.20 -1.63
C ASP A 17 9.38 2.70 -1.35
N ALA A 18 10.42 2.35 -0.59
CA ALA A 18 10.67 0.98 -0.17
C ALA A 18 9.63 0.43 0.82
N ALA A 19 9.01 1.29 1.63
CA ALA A 19 7.90 0.90 2.50
C ALA A 19 6.62 0.65 1.69
N ILE A 20 6.33 1.52 0.71
CA ILE A 20 5.18 1.38 -0.20
C ILE A 20 5.32 0.10 -1.01
N ALA A 21 6.49 -0.17 -1.61
CA ALA A 21 6.73 -1.38 -2.39
C ALA A 21 6.50 -2.66 -1.56
N ARG A 22 7.04 -2.71 -0.34
CA ARG A 22 6.82 -3.83 0.59
C ARG A 22 5.33 -3.99 0.95
N GLY A 23 4.63 -2.89 1.19
CA GLY A 23 3.20 -2.92 1.47
C GLY A 23 2.37 -3.41 0.28
N VAL A 24 2.74 -3.05 -0.95
CA VAL A 24 2.08 -3.57 -2.17
C VAL A 24 2.23 -5.10 -2.23
N GLU A 25 3.44 -5.62 -2.12
CA GLU A 25 3.68 -7.08 -2.15
C GLU A 25 2.93 -7.83 -1.04
N GLU A 26 2.90 -7.28 0.17
CA GLU A 26 2.21 -7.88 1.30
C GLU A 26 0.69 -7.91 1.07
N ILE A 27 0.13 -6.82 0.53
CA ILE A 27 -1.30 -6.74 0.21
C ILE A 27 -1.65 -7.67 -0.97
N GLU A 28 -0.83 -7.72 -2.03
CA GLU A 28 -1.01 -8.66 -3.14
C GLU A 28 -1.01 -10.10 -2.67
N ARG A 29 -0.08 -10.48 -1.78
CA ARG A 29 -0.05 -11.83 -1.18
C ARG A 29 -1.26 -12.12 -0.29
N ALA A 30 -1.73 -11.14 0.46
CA ALA A 30 -2.88 -11.30 1.35
C ALA A 30 -4.22 -11.41 0.58
N ILE A 31 -4.31 -10.73 -0.56
CA ILE A 31 -5.47 -10.73 -1.46
C ILE A 31 -5.46 -11.98 -2.34
N GLY A 32 -4.30 -12.36 -2.87
CA GLY A 32 -4.11 -13.51 -3.77
C GLY A 32 -4.90 -13.42 -5.08
N ASP A 33 -4.85 -14.49 -5.88
CA ASP A 33 -5.56 -14.58 -7.17
C ASP A 33 -7.09 -14.73 -7.03
N GLU A 34 -7.60 -14.91 -5.82
CA GLU A 34 -9.03 -15.13 -5.53
C GLU A 34 -9.88 -13.86 -5.72
N LEU A 35 -9.24 -12.70 -5.81
CA LEU A 35 -9.89 -11.41 -5.81
C LEU A 35 -9.43 -10.60 -7.04
N PRO A 36 -10.37 -10.12 -7.88
CA PRO A 36 -10.04 -9.24 -9.01
C PRO A 36 -9.79 -7.81 -8.48
N VAL A 37 -8.70 -7.65 -7.74
CA VAL A 37 -8.24 -6.41 -7.15
C VAL A 37 -6.85 -6.11 -7.69
N VAL A 38 -6.67 -4.90 -8.19
CA VAL A 38 -5.38 -4.35 -8.59
C VAL A 38 -4.83 -3.55 -7.42
N VAL A 39 -3.61 -3.87 -7.03
CA VAL A 39 -2.85 -3.13 -6.02
C VAL A 39 -1.76 -2.34 -6.75
N SER A 40 -1.62 -1.05 -6.48
CA SER A 40 -0.60 -0.23 -7.13
C SER A 40 0.02 0.77 -6.18
N ALA A 41 1.34 0.94 -6.27
CA ALA A 41 2.05 2.03 -5.61
C ALA A 41 1.69 3.38 -6.27
N VAL A 42 1.34 4.38 -5.46
CA VAL A 42 1.10 5.75 -5.90
C VAL A 42 1.98 6.72 -5.10
N GLU A 43 2.16 7.94 -5.58
CA GLU A 43 3.09 8.92 -4.98
C GLU A 43 2.84 9.17 -3.47
N GLN A 44 1.57 9.07 -3.05
CA GLN A 44 1.16 9.30 -1.68
C GLN A 44 0.98 8.02 -0.85
N GLY A 45 1.09 6.82 -1.43
CA GLY A 45 0.85 5.57 -0.70
C GLY A 45 0.53 4.38 -1.60
N ILE A 46 -0.48 3.61 -1.22
CA ILE A 46 -0.92 2.40 -1.93
C ILE A 46 -2.38 2.61 -2.36
N GLU A 47 -2.66 2.33 -3.62
CA GLU A 47 -4.01 2.36 -4.20
C GLU A 47 -4.53 0.94 -4.39
N LEU A 48 -5.81 0.74 -4.08
CA LEU A 48 -6.52 -0.54 -4.23
C LEU A 48 -7.74 -0.33 -5.13
N LYS A 49 -7.79 -1.01 -6.27
CA LYS A 49 -8.88 -0.92 -7.25
C LYS A 49 -9.49 -2.29 -7.50
N GLY A 50 -10.79 -2.45 -7.24
CA GLY A 50 -11.46 -3.72 -7.51
C GLY A 50 -12.97 -3.67 -7.28
N ARG A 51 -13.71 -4.53 -7.99
CA ARG A 51 -15.17 -4.56 -7.89
C ARG A 51 -15.59 -5.16 -6.55
N GLY A 52 -16.38 -4.41 -5.78
CA GLY A 52 -16.85 -4.87 -4.47
C GLY A 52 -15.77 -4.89 -3.39
N LEU A 53 -14.62 -4.25 -3.60
CA LEU A 53 -13.49 -4.19 -2.67
C LEU A 53 -13.93 -3.78 -1.26
N LEU A 54 -14.62 -2.64 -1.11
CA LEU A 54 -15.10 -2.14 0.19
C LEU A 54 -15.93 -3.18 0.96
N ARG A 55 -16.87 -3.86 0.28
CA ARG A 55 -17.72 -4.88 0.90
C ARG A 55 -16.90 -6.10 1.32
N ARG A 56 -15.87 -6.47 0.56
CA ARG A 56 -14.98 -7.59 0.85
C ARG A 56 -14.00 -7.28 1.97
N LEU A 57 -13.42 -6.09 2.03
CA LEU A 57 -12.57 -5.63 3.13
C LEU A 57 -13.27 -5.72 4.49
N VAL A 58 -14.58 -5.48 4.52
CA VAL A 58 -15.40 -5.57 5.74
C VAL A 58 -15.80 -7.01 6.07
N ARG A 59 -16.14 -7.81 5.04
CA ARG A 59 -16.67 -9.18 5.22
C ARG A 59 -15.60 -10.24 5.39
N ASP A 60 -14.45 -10.08 4.75
CA ASP A 60 -13.38 -11.06 4.77
C ASP A 60 -12.50 -10.87 6.02
N PRO A 61 -12.44 -11.86 6.93
CA PRO A 61 -11.58 -11.79 8.11
C PRO A 61 -10.10 -11.58 7.76
N ARG A 62 -9.63 -12.10 6.62
CA ARG A 62 -8.23 -11.99 6.18
C ARG A 62 -7.88 -10.59 5.69
N LEU A 63 -8.87 -9.82 5.25
CA LEU A 63 -8.68 -8.47 4.70
C LEU A 63 -9.11 -7.36 5.67
N ARG A 64 -9.68 -7.71 6.83
CA ARG A 64 -10.13 -6.74 7.83
C ARG A 64 -9.03 -5.81 8.33
N TRP A 65 -7.78 -6.28 8.34
CA TRP A 65 -6.63 -5.44 8.72
C TRP A 65 -6.36 -4.35 7.68
N ILE A 66 -6.52 -4.63 6.38
CA ILE A 66 -6.42 -3.63 5.30
C ILE A 66 -7.48 -2.55 5.49
N GLY A 67 -8.72 -2.95 5.81
CA GLY A 67 -9.80 -2.02 6.13
C GLY A 67 -9.52 -1.13 7.35
N ARG A 68 -8.70 -1.59 8.31
CA ARG A 68 -8.25 -0.77 9.45
C ARG A 68 -7.14 0.22 9.08
N LEU A 69 -6.29 -0.11 8.10
CA LEU A 69 -5.25 0.80 7.61
C LEU A 69 -5.82 1.97 6.79
N LEU A 70 -7.01 1.79 6.22
CA LEU A 70 -7.73 2.80 5.45
C LEU A 70 -8.56 3.77 6.31
N ARG A 71 -8.59 3.58 7.64
CA ARG A 71 -9.41 4.34 8.58
C ARG A 71 -8.56 5.30 9.38
#